data_AF-A0A812QTB9-F1
#
_entry.id   AF-A0A812QTB9-F1
#
_cell.length_a   1.000
_cell.length_b   1.000
_cell.length_c   1.000
_cell.angle_alpha   90.00
_cell.angle_beta   90.00
_cell.angle_gamma   90.00
#
_symmetry.space_group_name_H-M   'P 1'
#
loop_
_entity.id
_entity.type
_entity.pdbx_description
1 polymer ?
#
loop_
_entity_poly.entity_id
_entity_poly.type
_entity_poly.pdbx_seq_one_letter_code
_entity_poly.pdbx_strand_id
1 'polypeptide(L)'
;MDVPRLWRAADATVQPVLFVFRLRYDETPSRVRVLEPRKGGVDLATCTAEEAVKSNVLGQQSGGSHTKVMQTELSVGMLVHHKQNMQYTWLQGRIPTYLQALQSTSAANTYACLKKVLDTVPDLHSFASDADIPMRLRLSCTDRFTSNIAAERGLSAMFHETEFVHTFCDVHKAYSASKAGMSRVEFDVSGLLAFSLGYSEPGAVSLFHQALARIFARDLVIYYKRPPAEIPDSRESQYRDQIYQLFLPVQSVHPARAKLNAKRRYVLSYLLNGNWREHGEIQHYCQFGCCPNFSATLKLLAVYGTWALCPRQPPVFPRSRWTRYDECVDYCGVLEACHGLLGKLVAELSGKPVGAPSPAADVPSAQPADVHQDLDDWDDAYAAGPSVDHVQGAEEDAGLSAMDAAQSVPVPPEENTDDGEIENEWKKQKRQNKKKAAVWVSSKPFRRLATWAVRSYVFFVEFGVE
;
A
#
# COMPACT_ATOMS: atom_id res chain seq x y z
N MET A 1 -7.94 -24.47 42.14
CA MET A 1 -9.18 -25.22 41.87
C MET A 1 -8.91 -26.04 40.63
N ASP A 2 -9.00 -27.37 40.70
CA ASP A 2 -8.84 -28.26 39.53
C ASP A 2 -10.03 -28.07 38.57
N VAL A 3 -9.90 -27.14 37.62
CA VAL A 3 -10.89 -26.89 36.57
C VAL A 3 -11.18 -28.14 35.71
N PRO A 4 -10.21 -29.05 35.43
CA PRO A 4 -10.48 -30.26 34.66
C PRO A 4 -11.51 -31.20 35.29
N ARG A 5 -11.75 -31.09 36.60
CA ARG A 5 -12.70 -31.97 37.30
C ARG A 5 -14.14 -31.47 37.26
N LEU A 6 -14.36 -30.17 37.03
CA LEU A 6 -15.71 -29.60 37.12
C LEU A 6 -16.62 -30.03 35.96
N TRP A 7 -16.10 -30.15 34.74
CA TRP A 7 -16.90 -30.63 33.61
C TRP A 7 -17.11 -32.15 33.64
N ARG A 8 -16.16 -32.91 34.19
CA ARG A 8 -16.31 -34.36 34.42
C ARG A 8 -17.33 -34.66 35.53
N ALA A 9 -17.45 -33.77 36.51
CA ALA A 9 -18.45 -33.86 37.58
C ALA A 9 -19.82 -33.28 37.15
N ALA A 10 -19.84 -32.36 36.19
CA ALA A 10 -21.03 -31.75 35.64
C ALA A 10 -21.61 -32.61 34.49
N ASP A 11 -22.32 -33.66 34.89
CA ASP A 11 -23.38 -34.30 34.12
C ASP A 11 -22.94 -35.17 32.92
N ALA A 12 -23.29 -36.47 32.95
CA ALA A 12 -22.98 -37.45 31.89
C ALA A 12 -23.63 -37.13 30.52
N THR A 13 -24.34 -36.01 30.45
CA THR A 13 -25.19 -35.52 29.36
C THR A 13 -24.41 -34.75 28.31
N VAL A 14 -23.20 -34.26 28.61
CA VAL A 14 -22.34 -33.53 27.67
C VAL A 14 -21.04 -34.28 27.42
N GLN A 15 -20.66 -34.42 26.16
CA GLN A 15 -19.40 -35.04 25.73
C GLN A 15 -18.57 -34.06 24.90
N PRO A 16 -17.32 -33.74 25.27
CA PRO A 16 -16.45 -32.97 24.41
C PRO A 16 -16.07 -33.78 23.18
N VAL A 17 -16.08 -33.13 22.02
CA VAL A 17 -15.78 -33.75 20.72
C VAL A 17 -14.52 -33.16 20.11
N LEU A 18 -14.39 -31.83 20.19
CA LEU A 18 -13.25 -31.09 19.67
C LEU A 18 -12.81 -30.05 20.69
N PHE A 19 -11.52 -29.99 20.97
CA PHE A 19 -10.89 -28.84 21.59
C PHE A 19 -9.97 -28.15 20.59
N VAL A 20 -10.13 -26.84 20.42
CA VAL A 20 -9.22 -26.03 19.62
C VAL A 20 -8.66 -24.88 20.45
N PHE A 21 -7.40 -24.57 20.25
CA PHE A 21 -6.88 -23.26 20.59
C PHE A 21 -6.14 -22.67 19.40
N ARG A 22 -6.33 -21.36 19.22
CA ARG A 22 -5.80 -20.61 18.09
C ARG A 22 -4.93 -19.48 18.61
N LEU A 23 -3.71 -19.45 18.10
CA LEU A 23 -2.77 -18.35 18.22
C LEU A 23 -2.77 -17.56 16.92
N ARG A 24 -2.81 -16.23 17.03
CA ARG A 24 -2.39 -15.33 15.97
C ARG A 24 -1.40 -14.38 16.57
N TYR A 25 -0.29 -14.13 15.92
CA TYR A 25 0.63 -13.13 16.44
C TYR A 25 1.43 -12.50 15.33
N ASP A 26 1.86 -11.29 15.62
CA ASP A 26 2.68 -10.49 14.74
C ASP A 26 3.62 -9.64 15.58
N GLU A 27 4.83 -9.40 15.08
CA GLU A 27 5.69 -8.38 15.66
C GLU A 27 5.43 -7.05 14.97
N THR A 28 5.09 -6.03 15.76
CA THR A 28 5.03 -4.67 15.24
C THR A 28 6.34 -3.96 15.55
N PRO A 29 7.05 -3.42 14.55
CA PRO A 29 8.17 -2.53 14.80
C PRO A 29 7.64 -1.30 15.51
N SER A 30 7.88 -1.23 16.82
CA SER A 30 7.49 -0.11 17.65
C SER A 30 8.72 0.76 17.88
N ARG A 31 8.56 2.09 17.82
CA ARG A 31 9.60 3.02 18.28
C ARG A 31 9.51 3.24 19.79
N VAL A 32 9.03 2.24 20.54
CA VAL A 32 9.00 2.32 22.00
C VAL A 32 10.46 2.30 22.48
N ARG A 33 10.89 3.41 23.07
CA ARG A 33 12.18 3.52 23.73
C ARG A 33 12.09 2.73 25.03
N VAL A 34 12.92 1.72 25.18
CA VAL A 34 13.06 1.02 26.45
C VAL A 34 14.19 1.66 27.22
N LEU A 35 13.96 1.94 28.50
CA LEU A 35 15.05 2.30 29.40
C LEU A 35 15.90 1.04 29.61
N GLU A 36 17.07 0.98 28.99
CA GLU A 36 18.00 -0.09 29.28
C GLU A 36 18.50 0.07 30.73
N PRO A 37 18.36 -0.96 31.58
CA PRO A 37 18.96 -0.92 32.91
C PRO A 37 20.47 -0.79 32.74
N ARG A 38 21.06 0.30 33.25
CA ARG A 38 22.50 0.55 33.19
C ARG A 38 23.25 -0.67 33.73
N LYS A 39 24.15 -1.25 32.92
CA LYS A 39 25.18 -2.19 33.39
C LYS A 39 26.07 -1.45 34.40
N GLY A 40 25.72 -1.55 35.67
CA GLY A 40 26.29 -0.73 36.75
C GLY A 40 25.32 -0.40 37.88
N GLY A 41 24.03 -0.74 37.75
CA GLY A 41 23.10 -0.92 38.86
C GLY A 41 23.18 0.16 39.94
N VAL A 42 22.70 1.38 39.65
CA VAL A 42 22.15 2.18 40.74
C VAL A 42 20.85 1.47 41.12
N ASP A 43 20.84 0.81 42.28
CA ASP A 43 19.64 0.18 42.81
C ASP A 43 18.57 1.27 42.98
N LEU A 44 17.48 1.18 42.22
CA LEU A 44 16.38 2.14 42.26
C LEU A 44 15.77 2.24 43.67
N ALA A 45 15.96 1.20 44.50
CA ALA A 45 15.56 1.23 45.90
C ALA A 45 16.42 2.18 46.76
N THR A 46 17.64 2.52 46.33
CA THR A 46 18.60 3.34 47.10
C THR A 46 18.84 4.73 46.52
N CYS A 47 18.34 5.03 45.33
CA CYS A 47 18.58 6.32 44.67
C CYS A 47 17.70 7.42 45.29
N THR A 48 18.33 8.48 45.79
CA THR A 48 17.57 9.61 46.34
C THR A 48 16.90 10.42 45.23
N ALA A 49 15.76 11.04 45.51
CA ALA A 49 15.03 11.85 44.52
C ALA A 49 15.89 13.01 43.95
N GLU A 50 16.83 13.54 44.72
CA GLU A 50 17.75 14.58 44.27
C GLU A 50 18.83 14.06 43.32
N GLU A 51 19.30 12.82 43.47
CA GLU A 51 20.24 12.18 42.55
C GLU A 51 19.56 11.82 41.21
N ALA A 52 18.29 11.42 41.27
CA ALA A 52 17.48 11.17 40.07
C ALA A 52 17.24 12.44 39.23
N VAL A 53 17.17 13.62 39.87
CA VAL A 53 16.96 14.92 39.20
C VAL A 53 18.28 15.58 38.76
N LYS A 54 19.35 15.50 39.57
CA LYS A 54 20.66 16.07 39.22
C LYS A 54 21.38 15.27 38.14
N SER A 55 21.15 13.96 38.12
CA SER A 55 21.59 13.14 37.02
C SER A 55 20.63 13.46 35.86
N ASN A 56 21.10 14.27 34.90
CA ASN A 56 20.41 14.60 33.64
C ASN A 56 20.32 13.35 32.73
N VAL A 57 20.05 12.18 33.34
CA VAL A 57 20.15 10.80 32.84
C VAL A 57 19.01 10.45 31.90
N LEU A 58 17.97 11.28 31.88
CA LEU A 58 16.87 11.20 30.91
C LEU A 58 17.15 11.97 29.61
N GLY A 59 18.12 12.91 29.59
CA GLY A 59 18.30 13.86 28.48
C GLY A 59 19.34 13.49 27.42
N GLN A 60 20.33 12.66 27.75
CA GLN A 60 21.45 12.33 26.86
C GLN A 60 21.74 10.82 26.87
N GLN A 61 20.80 10.03 26.35
CA GLN A 61 21.09 8.65 25.95
C GLN A 61 21.19 8.59 24.43
N SER A 62 22.42 8.77 23.94
CA SER A 62 22.84 8.47 22.58
C SER A 62 22.64 6.96 22.32
N GLY A 63 21.47 6.62 21.77
CA GLY A 63 21.16 5.27 21.28
C GLY A 63 20.08 4.51 22.04
N GLY A 64 18.91 5.11 22.28
CA GLY A 64 17.77 4.34 22.80
C GLY A 64 17.45 3.16 21.88
N SER A 65 17.62 1.93 22.37
CA SER A 65 17.29 0.74 21.60
C SER A 65 15.77 0.67 21.42
N HIS A 66 15.34 0.57 20.16
CA HIS A 66 13.94 0.36 19.83
C HIS A 66 13.60 -1.11 20.08
N THR A 67 12.59 -1.37 20.91
CA THR A 67 12.07 -2.73 21.10
C THR A 67 10.93 -3.01 20.14
N LYS A 68 10.91 -4.22 19.56
CA LYS A 68 9.75 -4.70 18.84
C LYS A 68 8.70 -5.14 19.85
N VAL A 69 7.43 -4.89 19.56
CA VAL A 69 6.33 -5.35 20.42
C VAL A 69 5.64 -6.51 19.72
N MET A 70 5.59 -7.64 20.40
CA MET A 70 4.82 -8.80 19.99
C MET A 70 3.40 -8.66 20.51
N GLN A 71 2.44 -8.72 19.59
CA GLN A 71 1.03 -8.80 19.90
C GLN A 71 0.56 -10.21 19.58
N THR A 72 0.16 -10.95 20.62
CA THR A 72 -0.38 -12.31 20.50
C THR A 72 -1.87 -12.26 20.77
N GLU A 73 -2.70 -12.86 19.93
CA GLU A 73 -4.11 -13.13 20.16
C GLU A 73 -4.26 -14.62 20.46
N LEU A 74 -4.87 -14.94 21.60
CA LEU A 74 -5.22 -16.32 21.97
C LEU A 74 -6.74 -16.47 22.01
N SER A 75 -7.24 -17.48 21.33
CA SER A 75 -8.64 -17.89 21.40
C SER A 75 -8.75 -19.38 21.63
N VAL A 76 -9.79 -19.80 22.34
CA VAL A 76 -10.08 -21.20 22.63
C VAL A 76 -11.49 -21.51 22.16
N GLY A 77 -11.71 -22.75 21.73
CA GLY A 77 -13.00 -23.23 21.30
C GLY A 77 -13.19 -24.69 21.69
N MET A 78 -14.42 -25.06 21.98
CA MET A 78 -14.78 -26.44 22.30
C MET A 78 -16.12 -26.78 21.65
N LEU A 79 -16.14 -27.88 20.90
CA LEU A 79 -17.37 -28.48 20.41
C LEU A 79 -17.81 -29.54 21.41
N VAL A 80 -19.04 -29.40 21.91
CA VAL A 80 -19.64 -30.37 22.82
C VAL A 80 -20.88 -30.99 22.20
N HIS A 81 -21.07 -32.29 22.46
CA HIS A 81 -22.24 -33.04 22.06
C HIS A 81 -23.13 -33.28 23.27
N HIS A 82 -24.38 -32.82 23.20
CA HIS A 82 -25.40 -33.02 24.22
C HIS A 82 -26.14 -34.32 23.94
N LYS A 83 -25.84 -35.37 24.71
CA LYS A 83 -26.37 -36.73 24.51
C LYS A 83 -27.89 -36.84 24.66
N GLN A 84 -28.50 -35.99 25.47
CA GLN A 84 -29.95 -36.05 25.74
C GLN A 84 -30.79 -35.63 24.52
N ASN A 85 -30.32 -34.67 23.74
CA ASN A 85 -31.06 -34.09 22.62
C ASN A 85 -30.33 -34.23 21.27
N MET A 86 -29.18 -34.91 21.24
CA MET A 86 -28.34 -35.13 20.06
C MET A 86 -27.89 -33.83 19.36
N GLN A 87 -27.73 -32.75 20.12
CA GLN A 87 -27.30 -31.45 19.58
C GLN A 87 -25.81 -31.20 19.81
N TYR A 88 -25.20 -30.42 18.94
CA TYR A 88 -23.84 -29.94 19.09
C TYR A 88 -23.84 -28.45 19.44
N THR A 89 -23.01 -28.07 20.41
CA THR A 89 -22.84 -26.69 20.83
C THR A 89 -21.37 -26.29 20.67
N TRP A 90 -21.15 -25.15 20.01
CA TRP A 90 -19.84 -24.53 19.90
C TRP A 90 -19.66 -23.48 20.98
N LEU A 91 -18.69 -23.71 21.87
CA LEU A 91 -18.28 -22.76 22.89
C LEU A 91 -17.01 -22.07 22.42
N GLN A 92 -16.97 -20.75 22.42
CA GLN A 92 -15.80 -19.98 21.99
C GLN A 92 -15.48 -18.87 22.99
N GLY A 93 -14.19 -18.70 23.28
CA GLY A 93 -13.66 -17.63 24.11
C GLY A 93 -12.45 -16.97 23.49
N ARG A 94 -12.27 -15.68 23.77
CA ARG A 94 -11.02 -14.95 23.53
C ARG A 94 -10.34 -14.71 24.86
N ILE A 95 -9.06 -15.05 24.95
CA ILE A 95 -8.28 -14.86 26.15
C ILE A 95 -7.54 -13.53 26.04
N PRO A 96 -7.72 -12.60 26.99
CA PRO A 96 -6.94 -11.38 27.03
C PRO A 96 -5.45 -11.70 27.15
N THR A 97 -4.66 -11.08 26.28
CA THR A 97 -3.21 -11.20 26.22
C THR A 97 -2.60 -9.81 26.38
N TYR A 98 -1.38 -9.76 26.93
CA TYR A 98 -0.65 -8.51 27.10
C TYR A 98 0.37 -8.33 25.97
N LEU A 99 0.69 -7.07 25.66
CA LEU A 99 1.78 -6.74 24.74
C LEU A 99 3.13 -7.15 25.35
N GLN A 100 3.99 -7.77 24.56
CA GLN A 100 5.29 -8.26 25.01
C GLN A 100 6.41 -7.55 24.26
N ALA A 101 7.31 -6.89 24.98
CA ALA A 101 8.52 -6.34 24.38
C ALA A 101 9.50 -7.47 24.03
N LEU A 102 9.94 -7.52 22.78
CA LEU A 102 10.95 -8.45 22.27
C LEU A 102 12.30 -7.75 22.22
N GLN A 103 13.29 -8.37 22.87
CA GLN A 103 14.68 -7.94 22.74
C GLN A 103 15.19 -8.14 21.30
N SER A 104 14.80 -9.25 20.68
CA SER A 104 15.06 -9.55 19.26
C SER A 104 14.02 -10.55 18.74
N THR A 105 13.81 -10.58 17.42
CA THR A 105 12.89 -11.52 16.75
C THR A 105 13.53 -12.89 16.51
N SER A 106 14.25 -13.41 17.50
CA SER A 106 14.81 -14.76 17.45
C SER A 106 13.73 -15.80 17.76
N ALA A 107 13.91 -17.02 17.26
CA ALA A 107 12.95 -18.11 17.48
C ALA A 107 12.77 -18.41 18.99
N ALA A 108 13.87 -18.34 19.75
CA ALA A 108 13.87 -18.56 21.19
C ALA A 108 13.06 -17.50 21.94
N ASN A 109 13.20 -16.22 21.57
CA ASN A 109 12.46 -15.12 22.19
C ASN A 109 10.97 -15.19 21.85
N THR A 110 10.64 -15.41 20.57
CA THR A 110 9.25 -15.61 20.12
C THR A 110 8.61 -16.80 20.86
N TYR A 111 9.30 -17.95 20.92
CA TYR A 111 8.84 -19.13 21.67
C TYR A 111 8.59 -18.81 23.15
N ALA A 112 9.54 -18.16 23.82
CA ALA A 112 9.41 -17.80 25.23
C ALA A 112 8.22 -16.86 25.47
N CYS A 113 7.98 -15.89 24.59
CA CYS A 113 6.83 -15.00 24.64
C CYS A 113 5.51 -15.76 24.50
N LEU A 114 5.39 -16.62 23.49
CA LEU A 114 4.19 -17.43 23.26
C LEU A 114 3.94 -18.41 24.39
N LYS A 115 4.97 -19.08 24.87
CA LYS A 115 4.87 -19.98 26.03
C LYS A 115 4.31 -19.22 27.24
N LYS A 116 4.83 -18.02 27.52
CA LYS A 116 4.35 -17.19 28.63
C LYS A 116 2.89 -16.78 28.47
N VAL A 117 2.38 -16.61 27.25
CA VAL A 117 0.95 -16.36 26.97
C VAL A 117 0.12 -17.62 27.19
N LEU A 118 0.60 -18.79 26.76
CA LEU A 118 -0.11 -20.05 26.98
C LEU A 118 -0.16 -20.42 28.47
N ASP A 119 0.93 -20.16 29.20
CA ASP A 119 1.02 -20.37 30.65
C ASP A 119 0.06 -19.47 31.45
N THR A 120 -0.53 -18.41 30.86
CA THR A 120 -1.54 -17.59 31.56
C THR A 120 -2.93 -18.23 31.57
N VAL A 121 -3.16 -19.28 30.76
CA VAL A 121 -4.42 -20.03 30.76
C VAL A 121 -4.26 -21.25 31.65
N PRO A 122 -4.91 -21.26 32.83
CA PRO A 122 -4.83 -22.40 33.74
C PRO A 122 -5.27 -23.69 33.04
N ASP A 123 -4.54 -24.77 33.29
CA ASP A 123 -4.84 -26.12 32.81
C ASP A 123 -4.94 -26.29 31.29
N LEU A 124 -4.50 -25.32 30.48
CA LEU A 124 -4.56 -25.40 29.01
C LEU A 124 -3.86 -26.67 28.47
N HIS A 125 -2.69 -26.99 29.02
CA HIS A 125 -1.93 -28.19 28.64
C HIS A 125 -2.68 -29.47 29.00
N SER A 126 -3.27 -29.52 30.19
CA SER A 126 -4.09 -30.64 30.66
C SER A 126 -5.31 -30.86 29.75
N PHE A 127 -6.02 -29.80 29.36
CA PHE A 127 -7.14 -29.88 28.42
C PHE A 127 -6.70 -30.30 27.01
N ALA A 128 -5.59 -29.74 26.53
CA ALA A 128 -5.03 -30.09 25.23
C ALA A 128 -4.48 -31.52 25.16
N SER A 129 -4.25 -32.17 26.30
CA SER A 129 -3.77 -33.55 26.42
C SER A 129 -4.85 -34.48 26.99
N ASP A 130 -6.10 -34.03 27.10
CA ASP A 130 -7.16 -34.84 27.66
C ASP A 130 -7.59 -35.92 26.67
N ALA A 131 -7.38 -37.19 27.03
CA ALA A 131 -7.73 -38.34 26.20
C ALA A 131 -9.24 -38.51 25.99
N ASP A 132 -10.07 -37.89 26.84
CA ASP A 132 -11.53 -37.91 26.69
C ASP A 132 -12.03 -37.01 25.55
N ILE A 133 -11.16 -36.17 24.98
CA ILE A 133 -11.46 -35.29 23.85
C ILE A 133 -10.89 -35.92 22.57
N PRO A 134 -11.73 -36.50 21.68
CA PRO A 134 -11.25 -37.26 20.53
C PRO A 134 -10.41 -36.45 19.55
N MET A 135 -10.75 -35.17 19.35
CA MET A 135 -10.05 -34.30 18.40
C MET A 135 -9.51 -33.07 19.10
N ARG A 136 -8.21 -32.82 18.95
CA ARG A 136 -7.49 -31.75 19.63
C ARG A 136 -6.66 -31.02 18.61
N LEU A 137 -6.91 -29.73 18.42
CA LEU A 137 -6.39 -28.95 17.31
C LEU A 137 -5.71 -27.68 17.82
N ARG A 138 -4.50 -27.45 17.33
CA ARG A 138 -3.74 -26.22 17.53
C ARG A 138 -3.65 -25.47 16.21
N LEU A 139 -4.18 -24.27 16.19
CA LEU A 139 -4.14 -23.40 15.02
C LEU A 139 -3.16 -22.25 15.27
N SER A 140 -2.23 -22.04 14.35
CA SER A 140 -1.38 -20.85 14.37
C SER A 140 -1.52 -20.05 13.08
N CYS A 141 -1.51 -18.71 13.21
CA CYS A 141 -1.45 -17.79 12.08
C CYS A 141 -0.35 -16.75 12.34
N THR A 142 0.69 -16.79 11.52
CA THR A 142 1.90 -15.95 11.67
C THR A 142 2.31 -15.40 10.30
N ASP A 143 3.24 -14.48 10.24
CA ASP A 143 3.95 -14.23 8.98
C ASP A 143 4.83 -15.44 8.57
N ARG A 144 5.55 -15.33 7.45
CA ARG A 144 6.45 -16.39 6.96
C ARG A 144 7.88 -16.27 7.49
N PHE A 145 8.12 -15.48 8.54
CA PHE A 145 9.45 -15.29 9.05
C PHE A 145 9.99 -16.59 9.66
N THR A 146 11.26 -16.90 9.39
CA THR A 146 11.87 -18.19 9.74
C THR A 146 11.89 -18.43 11.25
N SER A 147 12.04 -17.37 12.05
CA SER A 147 12.00 -17.48 13.50
C SER A 147 10.62 -17.83 14.04
N ASN A 148 9.55 -17.38 13.38
CA ASN A 148 8.17 -17.72 13.75
C ASN A 148 7.89 -19.20 13.47
N ILE A 149 8.33 -19.72 12.32
CA ILE A 149 8.25 -21.16 11.99
C ILE A 149 9.03 -22.00 13.00
N ALA A 150 10.25 -21.59 13.37
CA ALA A 150 11.07 -22.30 14.34
C ALA A 150 10.48 -22.25 15.77
N ALA A 151 9.93 -21.11 16.19
CA ALA A 151 9.22 -20.98 17.46
C ALA A 151 8.00 -21.91 17.52
N GLU A 152 7.25 -21.99 16.42
CA GLU A 152 6.09 -22.89 16.31
C GLU A 152 6.47 -24.36 16.39
N ARG A 153 7.60 -24.76 15.80
CA ARG A 153 8.13 -26.13 15.99
C ARG A 153 8.44 -26.42 17.45
N GLY A 154 9.01 -25.45 18.17
CA GLY A 154 9.25 -25.55 19.62
C GLY A 154 7.96 -25.72 20.41
N LEU A 155 6.91 -24.94 20.07
CA LEU A 155 5.59 -25.08 20.71
C LEU A 155 4.91 -26.40 20.38
N SER A 156 4.98 -26.87 19.13
CA SER A 156 4.41 -28.17 18.75
C SER A 156 4.97 -29.31 19.59
N ALA A 157 6.25 -29.26 19.97
CA ALA A 157 6.84 -30.25 20.87
C ALA A 157 6.21 -30.27 22.28
N MET A 158 5.68 -29.13 22.76
CA MET A 158 4.94 -29.07 24.03
C MET A 158 3.54 -29.69 23.95
N PHE A 159 2.92 -29.66 22.77
CA PHE A 159 1.54 -30.10 22.53
C PHE A 159 1.50 -31.27 21.53
N HIS A 160 2.35 -32.28 21.75
CA HIS A 160 2.53 -33.41 20.84
C HIS A 160 1.26 -34.27 20.62
N GLU A 161 0.26 -34.18 21.51
CA GLU A 161 -1.03 -34.87 21.37
C GLU A 161 -2.07 -34.09 20.55
N THR A 162 -1.75 -32.86 20.15
CA THR A 162 -2.63 -32.00 19.33
C THR A 162 -2.21 -32.06 17.87
N GLU A 163 -3.20 -32.11 16.99
CA GLU A 163 -2.98 -31.85 15.57
C GLU A 163 -2.62 -30.39 15.37
N PHE A 164 -1.64 -30.10 14.51
CA PHE A 164 -1.14 -28.75 14.31
C PHE A 164 -1.39 -28.26 12.88
N VAL A 165 -2.04 -27.11 12.76
CA VAL A 165 -2.23 -26.42 11.47
C VAL A 165 -1.61 -25.03 11.56
N HIS A 166 -0.54 -24.84 10.81
CA HIS A 166 0.14 -23.56 10.66
C HIS A 166 -0.31 -22.88 9.37
N THR A 167 -1.03 -21.78 9.51
CA THR A 167 -1.39 -20.90 8.40
C THR A 167 -0.50 -19.66 8.41
N PHE A 168 -0.27 -19.09 7.23
CA PHE A 168 0.47 -17.84 7.10
C PHE A 168 -0.48 -16.68 6.82
N CYS A 169 -0.17 -15.54 7.39
CA CYS A 169 -0.92 -14.30 7.28
C CYS A 169 -1.02 -13.85 5.81
N ASP A 170 -2.24 -13.83 5.28
CA ASP A 170 -2.48 -13.46 3.87
C ASP A 170 -2.12 -12.00 3.58
N VAL A 171 -2.24 -11.14 4.59
CA VAL A 171 -1.79 -9.74 4.56
C VAL A 171 -0.29 -9.66 4.27
N HIS A 172 0.54 -10.47 4.93
CA HIS A 172 1.98 -10.54 4.66
C HIS A 172 2.30 -11.19 3.31
N LYS A 173 1.53 -12.21 2.88
CA LYS A 173 1.68 -12.77 1.52
C LYS A 173 1.37 -11.71 0.46
N ALA A 174 0.29 -10.96 0.62
CA ALA A 174 -0.11 -9.87 -0.26
C ALA A 174 0.94 -8.75 -0.27
N TYR A 175 1.52 -8.42 0.89
CA TYR A 175 2.66 -7.49 0.98
C TYR A 175 3.86 -7.98 0.17
N SER A 176 4.30 -9.22 0.38
CA SER A 176 5.45 -9.80 -0.33
C SER A 176 5.21 -9.85 -1.83
N ALA A 177 4.01 -10.29 -2.27
CA ALA A 177 3.62 -10.29 -3.66
C ALA A 177 3.61 -8.87 -4.25
N SER A 178 3.05 -7.90 -3.51
CA SER A 178 3.03 -6.49 -3.91
C SER A 178 4.44 -5.90 -4.02
N LYS A 179 5.32 -6.18 -3.05
CA LYS A 179 6.73 -5.75 -3.03
C LYS A 179 7.47 -6.32 -4.24
N ALA A 180 7.28 -7.61 -4.55
CA ALA A 180 7.85 -8.26 -5.74
C ALA A 180 7.28 -7.70 -7.05
N GLY A 181 6.00 -7.32 -7.07
CA GLY A 181 5.39 -6.64 -8.22
C GLY A 181 5.97 -5.24 -8.42
N MET A 182 6.12 -4.47 -7.35
CA MET A 182 6.61 -3.09 -7.38
C MET A 182 8.10 -3.00 -7.75
N SER A 183 8.92 -4.00 -7.40
CA SER A 183 10.35 -4.00 -7.78
C SER A 183 10.55 -4.03 -9.30
N ARG A 184 9.61 -4.63 -10.05
CA ARG A 184 9.64 -4.63 -11.52
C ARG A 184 9.33 -3.28 -12.16
N VAL A 185 8.74 -2.35 -11.39
CA VAL A 185 8.38 -0.99 -11.83
C VAL A 185 9.05 0.07 -10.97
N GLU A 186 10.23 -0.23 -10.40
CA GLU A 186 10.92 0.66 -9.46
C GLU A 186 11.26 2.03 -10.07
N PHE A 187 11.55 2.07 -11.38
CA PHE A 187 11.77 3.32 -12.11
C PHE A 187 10.52 4.22 -12.07
N ASP A 188 9.34 3.66 -12.32
CA ASP A 188 8.08 4.41 -12.30
C ASP A 188 7.66 4.76 -10.87
N VAL A 189 7.82 3.86 -9.90
CA VAL A 189 7.63 4.14 -8.47
C VAL A 189 8.47 5.34 -8.04
N SER A 190 9.75 5.34 -8.41
CA SER A 190 10.67 6.43 -8.09
C SER A 190 10.30 7.73 -8.79
N GLY A 191 9.81 7.65 -10.03
CA GLY A 191 9.29 8.77 -10.80
C GLY A 191 8.04 9.42 -10.18
N LEU A 192 7.06 8.59 -9.79
CA LEU A 192 5.83 9.00 -9.11
C LEU A 192 6.11 9.67 -7.76
N LEU A 193 7.05 9.12 -6.99
CA LEU A 193 7.54 9.74 -5.75
C LEU A 193 8.24 11.06 -5.99
N ALA A 194 9.14 11.11 -6.97
CA ALA A 194 9.84 12.34 -7.31
C ALA A 194 8.88 13.43 -7.78
N PHE A 195 7.84 13.07 -8.54
CA PHE A 195 6.78 13.99 -8.96
C PHE A 195 5.99 14.50 -7.74
N SER A 196 5.46 13.59 -6.92
CA SER A 196 4.66 13.99 -5.75
C SER A 196 5.45 14.83 -4.74
N LEU A 197 6.65 14.41 -4.35
CA LEU A 197 7.51 15.14 -3.41
C LEU A 197 8.11 16.42 -4.02
N GLY A 198 8.33 16.46 -5.34
CA GLY A 198 8.80 17.65 -6.03
C GLY A 198 7.76 18.78 -6.07
N TYR A 199 6.48 18.43 -6.02
CA TYR A 199 5.35 19.33 -6.22
C TYR A 199 4.27 19.25 -5.10
N SER A 200 4.65 18.87 -3.88
CA SER A 200 3.75 18.80 -2.71
C SER A 200 3.67 20.09 -1.88
N GLU A 201 4.23 21.20 -2.37
CA GLU A 201 4.26 22.45 -1.60
C GLU A 201 2.86 23.07 -1.39
N PRO A 202 2.65 23.80 -0.28
CA PRO A 202 1.48 24.66 -0.15
C PRO A 202 1.33 25.57 -1.37
N GLY A 203 0.14 25.63 -1.96
CA GLY A 203 -0.11 26.38 -3.18
C GLY A 203 0.29 25.67 -4.49
N ALA A 204 0.87 24.46 -4.45
CA ALA A 204 1.22 23.70 -5.66
C ALA A 204 0.04 23.49 -6.61
N VAL A 205 -1.17 23.30 -6.08
CA VAL A 205 -2.39 23.15 -6.89
C VAL A 205 -2.68 24.41 -7.71
N SER A 206 -2.52 25.59 -7.10
CA SER A 206 -2.69 26.87 -7.80
C SER A 206 -1.62 27.02 -8.90
N LEU A 207 -0.37 26.64 -8.61
CA LEU A 207 0.70 26.62 -9.61
C LEU A 207 0.39 25.66 -10.77
N PHE A 208 -0.18 24.50 -10.48
CA PHE A 208 -0.59 23.53 -11.49
C PHE A 208 -1.72 24.07 -12.36
N HIS A 209 -2.74 24.68 -11.76
CA HIS A 209 -3.83 25.29 -12.51
C HIS A 209 -3.36 26.42 -13.41
N GLN A 210 -2.48 27.28 -12.91
CA GLN A 210 -1.87 28.36 -13.71
C GLN A 210 -1.04 27.80 -14.86
N ALA A 211 -0.20 26.79 -14.61
CA ALA A 211 0.60 26.15 -15.65
C ALA A 211 -0.27 25.48 -16.71
N LEU A 212 -1.28 24.71 -16.32
CA LEU A 212 -2.24 24.10 -17.25
C LEU A 212 -3.03 25.15 -18.03
N ALA A 213 -3.45 26.25 -17.41
CA ALA A 213 -4.14 27.34 -18.10
C ALA A 213 -3.25 28.00 -19.17
N ARG A 214 -1.94 28.18 -18.91
CA ARG A 214 -0.97 28.64 -19.92
C ARG A 214 -0.79 27.65 -21.06
N ILE A 215 -0.73 26.35 -20.73
CA ILE A 215 -0.67 25.28 -21.74
C ILE A 215 -1.93 25.28 -22.62
N PHE A 216 -3.11 25.42 -22.02
CA PHE A 216 -4.36 25.57 -22.79
C PHE A 216 -4.35 26.83 -23.65
N ALA A 217 -3.92 27.97 -23.13
CA ALA A 217 -3.87 29.20 -23.92
C ALA A 217 -2.98 29.08 -25.17
N ARG A 218 -1.91 28.27 -25.09
CA ARG A 218 -0.95 28.05 -26.17
C ARG A 218 -1.38 26.95 -27.15
N ASP A 219 -1.85 25.82 -26.64
CA ASP A 219 -2.01 24.59 -27.42
C ASP A 219 -3.48 24.25 -27.75
N LEU A 220 -4.45 25.03 -27.25
CA LEU A 220 -5.88 24.78 -27.49
C LEU A 220 -6.28 25.09 -28.93
N VAL A 221 -6.88 24.09 -29.59
CA VAL A 221 -7.50 24.20 -30.89
C VAL A 221 -8.99 23.93 -30.76
N ILE A 222 -9.81 24.88 -31.22
CA ILE A 222 -11.28 24.79 -31.16
C ILE A 222 -11.82 24.38 -32.54
N TYR A 223 -12.52 23.26 -32.57
CA TYR A 223 -13.24 22.77 -33.74
C TYR A 223 -14.73 23.07 -33.61
N TYR A 224 -15.30 23.80 -34.57
CA TYR A 224 -16.74 24.09 -34.62
C TYR A 224 -17.49 23.00 -35.40
N LYS A 225 -17.40 21.76 -34.91
CA LYS A 225 -18.06 20.57 -35.49
C LYS A 225 -18.43 19.60 -34.36
N ARG A 226 -19.25 18.61 -34.69
CA ARG A 226 -19.60 17.54 -33.74
C ARG A 226 -18.34 16.82 -33.24
N PRO A 227 -18.19 16.55 -31.92
CA PRO A 227 -17.04 15.84 -31.38
C PRO A 227 -16.95 14.41 -31.92
N PRO A 228 -15.75 13.90 -32.30
CA PRO A 228 -15.56 12.52 -32.72
C PRO A 228 -15.97 11.53 -31.63
N ALA A 229 -15.79 11.92 -30.37
CA ALA A 229 -16.14 11.11 -29.21
C ALA A 229 -17.64 11.04 -28.91
N GLU A 230 -18.50 11.76 -29.66
CA GLU A 230 -19.96 11.59 -29.60
C GLU A 230 -20.50 10.67 -30.71
N ILE A 231 -19.63 10.18 -31.58
CA ILE A 231 -19.95 9.10 -32.49
C ILE A 231 -19.83 7.83 -31.65
N PRO A 232 -20.94 7.12 -31.36
CA PRO A 232 -20.88 5.87 -30.61
C PRO A 232 -19.88 4.92 -31.27
N ASP A 233 -19.11 4.23 -30.44
CA ASP A 233 -18.12 3.25 -30.89
C ASP A 233 -16.95 3.80 -31.73
N SER A 234 -16.76 5.13 -31.77
CA SER A 234 -15.52 5.68 -32.33
C SER A 234 -14.31 5.26 -31.49
N ARG A 235 -13.15 5.11 -32.15
CA ARG A 235 -11.90 4.75 -31.47
C ARG A 235 -11.53 5.78 -30.40
N GLU A 236 -11.86 7.05 -30.63
CA GLU A 236 -11.64 8.16 -29.70
C GLU A 236 -12.56 8.06 -28.48
N SER A 237 -13.86 7.75 -28.68
CA SER A 237 -14.79 7.55 -27.55
C SER A 237 -14.36 6.35 -26.72
N GLN A 238 -14.11 5.20 -27.37
CA GLN A 238 -13.68 3.98 -26.69
C GLN A 238 -12.40 4.19 -25.89
N TYR A 239 -11.40 4.86 -26.47
CA TYR A 239 -10.16 5.19 -25.76
C TYR A 239 -10.47 6.04 -24.52
N ARG A 240 -11.24 7.12 -24.65
CA ARG A 240 -11.54 8.01 -23.53
C ARG A 240 -12.33 7.31 -22.43
N ASP A 241 -13.28 6.44 -22.80
CA ASP A 241 -14.05 5.64 -21.86
C ASP A 241 -13.16 4.64 -21.11
N GLN A 242 -12.21 4.00 -21.81
CA GLN A 242 -11.18 3.15 -21.17
C GLN A 242 -10.31 3.96 -20.20
N ILE A 243 -9.86 5.16 -20.58
CA ILE A 243 -9.08 6.03 -19.69
C ILE A 243 -9.89 6.44 -18.45
N TYR A 244 -11.17 6.72 -18.61
CA TYR A 244 -12.07 7.00 -17.50
C TYR A 244 -12.25 5.81 -16.57
N GLN A 245 -12.48 4.61 -17.12
CA GLN A 245 -12.56 3.39 -16.34
C GLN A 245 -11.28 3.12 -15.56
N LEU A 246 -10.13 3.35 -16.20
CA LEU A 246 -8.82 3.04 -15.64
C LEU A 246 -8.40 4.00 -14.52
N PHE A 247 -8.39 5.31 -14.79
CA PHE A 247 -7.82 6.32 -13.89
C PHE A 247 -8.85 7.19 -13.17
N LEU A 248 -10.13 7.07 -13.52
CA LEU A 248 -11.22 7.80 -12.87
C LEU A 248 -12.38 6.87 -12.51
N PRO A 249 -12.15 5.71 -11.88
CA PRO A 249 -13.22 4.74 -11.58
C PRO A 249 -14.38 5.38 -10.80
N VAL A 250 -15.60 4.97 -11.13
CA VAL A 250 -16.82 5.34 -10.38
C VAL A 250 -17.43 4.12 -9.69
N GLN A 251 -17.16 2.91 -10.20
CA GLN A 251 -17.56 1.64 -9.61
C GLN A 251 -16.42 1.09 -8.73
N SER A 252 -16.77 0.29 -7.73
CA SER A 252 -15.82 -0.42 -6.86
C SER A 252 -14.77 0.48 -6.19
N VAL A 253 -15.13 1.73 -5.91
CA VAL A 253 -14.31 2.68 -5.16
C VAL A 253 -15.14 3.38 -4.09
N HIS A 254 -14.46 3.92 -3.07
CA HIS A 254 -15.11 4.64 -1.98
C HIS A 254 -16.10 5.72 -2.49
N PRO A 255 -17.31 5.84 -1.92
CA PRO A 255 -18.37 6.73 -2.45
C PRO A 255 -17.95 8.19 -2.67
N ALA A 256 -17.12 8.73 -1.77
CA ALA A 256 -16.59 10.09 -1.91
C ALA A 256 -15.69 10.25 -3.16
N ARG A 257 -14.87 9.23 -3.46
CA ARG A 257 -14.01 9.19 -4.66
C ARG A 257 -14.85 8.98 -5.91
N ALA A 258 -15.84 8.09 -5.88
CA ALA A 258 -16.78 7.87 -6.99
C ALA A 258 -17.48 9.17 -7.39
N LYS A 259 -18.01 9.93 -6.42
CA LYS A 259 -18.66 11.23 -6.65
C LYS A 259 -17.70 12.27 -7.25
N LEU A 260 -16.47 12.33 -6.75
CA LEU A 260 -15.44 13.23 -7.30
C LEU A 260 -15.10 12.83 -8.76
N ASN A 261 -14.84 11.55 -9.01
CA ASN A 261 -14.50 11.04 -10.33
C ASN A 261 -15.64 11.23 -11.34
N ALA A 262 -16.91 11.04 -10.94
CA ALA A 262 -18.06 11.31 -11.79
C ALA A 262 -18.09 12.79 -12.24
N LYS A 263 -17.85 13.74 -11.33
CA LYS A 263 -17.75 15.17 -11.67
C LYS A 263 -16.58 15.45 -12.60
N ARG A 264 -15.41 14.83 -12.35
CA ARG A 264 -14.23 14.98 -13.21
C ARG A 264 -14.50 14.45 -14.62
N ARG A 265 -15.05 13.24 -14.75
CA ARG A 265 -15.46 12.66 -16.05
C ARG A 265 -16.41 13.58 -16.81
N TYR A 266 -17.42 14.13 -16.13
CA TYR A 266 -18.35 15.09 -16.74
C TYR A 266 -17.62 16.31 -17.30
N VAL A 267 -16.76 16.96 -16.51
CA VAL A 267 -16.02 18.15 -16.97
C VAL A 267 -15.05 17.82 -18.11
N LEU A 268 -14.30 16.72 -18.00
CA LEU A 268 -13.33 16.32 -19.02
C LEU A 268 -14.02 15.90 -20.32
N SER A 269 -15.14 15.19 -20.25
CA SER A 269 -15.90 14.76 -21.43
C SER A 269 -16.57 15.92 -22.16
N TYR A 270 -16.86 17.01 -21.46
CA TYR A 270 -17.38 18.25 -22.03
C TYR A 270 -16.30 19.16 -22.61
N LEU A 271 -15.24 19.45 -21.83
CA LEU A 271 -14.23 20.45 -22.20
C LEU A 271 -13.07 19.88 -23.03
N LEU A 272 -12.66 18.64 -22.77
CA LEU A 272 -11.57 17.94 -23.47
C LEU A 272 -12.17 16.79 -24.28
N ASN A 273 -13.00 17.13 -25.26
CA ASN A 273 -13.86 16.18 -25.95
C ASN A 273 -13.33 15.73 -27.33
N GLY A 274 -12.09 16.09 -27.67
CA GLY A 274 -11.40 15.63 -28.89
C GLY A 274 -10.59 14.35 -28.71
N ASN A 275 -9.64 14.11 -29.61
CA ASN A 275 -8.78 12.92 -29.63
C ASN A 275 -7.60 13.08 -28.65
N TRP A 276 -7.70 12.45 -27.47
CA TRP A 276 -6.68 12.52 -26.42
C TRP A 276 -5.32 11.95 -26.81
N ARG A 277 -5.26 11.13 -27.86
CA ARG A 277 -4.01 10.53 -28.35
C ARG A 277 -3.18 11.51 -29.17
N GLU A 278 -3.77 12.62 -29.61
CA GLU A 278 -3.04 13.66 -30.31
C GLU A 278 -2.32 14.54 -29.28
N HIS A 279 -0.98 14.50 -29.28
CA HIS A 279 -0.17 15.24 -28.30
C HIS A 279 0.22 16.64 -28.80
N GLY A 280 0.12 16.89 -30.11
CA GLY A 280 0.50 18.17 -30.71
C GLY A 280 -0.40 19.32 -30.28
N GLU A 281 -1.69 19.06 -30.16
CA GLU A 281 -2.72 20.06 -29.86
C GLU A 281 -3.70 19.55 -28.81
N ILE A 282 -4.33 20.49 -28.11
CA ILE A 282 -5.39 20.20 -27.14
C ILE A 282 -6.71 20.50 -27.83
N GLN A 283 -7.52 19.47 -28.03
CA GLN A 283 -8.69 19.58 -28.90
C GLN A 283 -9.96 19.83 -28.09
N HIS A 284 -10.66 20.91 -28.39
CA HIS A 284 -12.03 21.16 -27.93
C HIS A 284 -12.97 21.28 -29.13
N TYR A 285 -14.00 20.46 -29.16
CA TYR A 285 -15.05 20.48 -30.15
C TYR A 285 -16.25 21.25 -29.59
N CYS A 286 -16.44 22.46 -30.10
CA CYS A 286 -17.51 23.35 -29.70
C CYS A 286 -18.75 23.08 -30.54
N GLN A 287 -19.85 22.69 -29.88
CA GLN A 287 -21.16 22.57 -30.53
C GLN A 287 -21.89 23.90 -30.59
N PHE A 288 -22.95 23.97 -31.40
CA PHE A 288 -23.81 25.13 -31.46
C PHE A 288 -24.35 25.47 -30.06
N GLY A 289 -24.07 26.69 -29.58
CA GLY A 289 -24.48 27.15 -28.24
C GLY A 289 -23.58 26.73 -27.07
N CYS A 290 -22.49 25.98 -27.30
CA CYS A 290 -21.59 25.54 -26.23
C CYS A 290 -20.76 26.70 -25.64
N CYS A 291 -20.03 27.43 -26.50
CA CYS A 291 -19.19 28.56 -26.10
C CYS A 291 -19.34 29.72 -27.09
N PRO A 292 -19.43 30.98 -26.61
CA PRO A 292 -19.64 32.12 -27.49
C PRO A 292 -18.41 32.50 -28.32
N ASN A 293 -17.20 32.25 -27.79
CA ASN A 293 -15.93 32.55 -28.45
C ASN A 293 -14.76 31.79 -27.78
N PHE A 294 -13.59 31.87 -28.40
CA PHE A 294 -12.35 31.25 -27.91
C PHE A 294 -11.99 31.64 -26.48
N SER A 295 -12.10 32.94 -26.13
CA SER A 295 -11.76 33.44 -24.80
C SER A 295 -12.65 32.84 -23.71
N ALA A 296 -13.95 32.70 -23.98
CA ALA A 296 -14.89 32.05 -23.08
C ALA A 296 -14.57 30.56 -22.90
N THR A 297 -14.28 29.83 -23.98
CA THR A 297 -13.85 28.42 -23.91
C THR A 297 -12.58 28.27 -23.08
N LEU A 298 -11.57 29.11 -23.35
CA LEU A 298 -10.31 29.10 -22.63
C LEU A 298 -10.51 29.38 -21.14
N LYS A 299 -11.40 30.33 -20.78
CA LYS A 299 -11.74 30.61 -19.38
C LYS A 299 -12.39 29.39 -18.70
N LEU A 300 -13.29 28.69 -19.39
CA LEU A 300 -13.89 27.46 -18.86
C LEU A 300 -12.86 26.34 -18.65
N LEU A 301 -11.97 26.13 -19.63
CA LEU A 301 -10.86 25.17 -19.51
C LEU A 301 -9.90 25.53 -18.38
N ALA A 302 -9.54 26.81 -18.25
CA ALA A 302 -8.64 27.31 -17.21
C ALA A 302 -9.21 27.13 -15.79
N VAL A 303 -10.54 27.21 -15.62
CA VAL A 303 -11.19 27.05 -14.31
C VAL A 303 -11.57 25.60 -14.05
N TYR A 304 -12.39 25.01 -14.92
CA TYR A 304 -12.99 23.70 -14.69
C TYR A 304 -12.09 22.57 -15.22
N GLY A 305 -11.47 22.76 -16.38
CA GLY A 305 -10.58 21.76 -16.98
C GLY A 305 -9.35 21.50 -16.09
N THR A 306 -8.70 22.56 -15.60
CA THR A 306 -7.56 22.45 -14.69
C THR A 306 -7.93 21.79 -13.36
N TRP A 307 -9.09 22.13 -12.80
CA TRP A 307 -9.61 21.48 -11.59
C TRP A 307 -9.89 19.99 -11.84
N ALA A 308 -10.50 19.63 -12.96
CA ALA A 308 -10.84 18.24 -13.26
C ALA A 308 -9.60 17.37 -13.48
N LEU A 309 -8.53 17.94 -14.07
CA LEU A 309 -7.23 17.26 -14.22
C LEU A 309 -6.50 17.17 -12.88
N CYS A 310 -6.40 18.28 -12.14
CA CYS A 310 -5.63 18.41 -10.89
C CYS A 310 -6.52 18.89 -9.73
N PRO A 311 -7.41 18.04 -9.19
CA PRO A 311 -8.38 18.46 -8.17
C PRO A 311 -7.76 18.72 -6.79
N ARG A 312 -6.54 18.24 -6.56
CA ARG A 312 -5.77 18.34 -5.32
C ARG A 312 -4.27 18.25 -5.61
N GLN A 313 -3.46 18.35 -4.55
CA GLN A 313 -2.03 18.08 -4.63
C GLN A 313 -1.76 16.64 -5.11
N PRO A 314 -0.65 16.39 -5.83
CA PRO A 314 -0.26 15.05 -6.22
C PRO A 314 -0.17 14.13 -5.00
N PRO A 315 -0.90 13.01 -4.97
CA PRO A 315 -0.80 12.06 -3.88
C PRO A 315 0.59 11.41 -3.87
N VAL A 316 1.13 11.21 -2.67
CA VAL A 316 2.42 10.53 -2.48
C VAL A 316 2.22 9.03 -2.63
N PHE A 317 3.06 8.42 -3.46
CA PHE A 317 3.05 6.97 -3.63
C PHE A 317 3.53 6.27 -2.34
N PRO A 318 2.71 5.41 -1.70
CA PRO A 318 3.12 4.73 -0.48
C PRO A 318 3.99 3.50 -0.80
N ARG A 319 5.30 3.55 -0.49
CA ARG A 319 6.18 2.36 -0.63
C ARG A 319 5.93 1.30 0.43
N SER A 320 5.58 1.73 1.63
CA SER A 320 5.42 0.87 2.81
C SER A 320 4.06 0.20 2.91
N ARG A 321 3.11 0.54 2.02
CA ARG A 321 1.73 0.05 2.07
C ARG A 321 1.26 -0.30 0.64
N TRP A 322 0.61 -1.43 0.46
CA TRP A 322 0.01 -1.81 -0.84
C TRP A 322 -1.33 -1.14 -1.10
N THR A 323 -1.83 -0.29 -0.20
CA THR A 323 -3.09 0.44 -0.41
C THR A 323 -2.81 1.86 -0.89
N ARG A 324 -3.76 2.46 -1.62
CA ARG A 324 -3.74 3.86 -2.09
C ARG A 324 -2.66 4.24 -3.10
N TYR A 325 -1.82 3.31 -3.56
CA TYR A 325 -0.84 3.60 -4.60
C TYR A 325 -1.50 3.97 -5.93
N ASP A 326 -2.69 3.43 -6.17
CA ASP A 326 -3.56 3.67 -7.32
C ASP A 326 -3.90 5.16 -7.45
N GLU A 327 -4.05 5.90 -6.36
CA GLU A 327 -4.34 7.33 -6.43
C GLU A 327 -3.24 8.13 -7.15
N CYS A 328 -1.97 7.74 -6.99
CA CYS A 328 -0.83 8.38 -7.64
C CYS A 328 -0.73 7.99 -9.11
N VAL A 329 -0.99 6.72 -9.40
CA VAL A 329 -1.07 6.19 -10.77
C VAL A 329 -2.20 6.87 -11.54
N ASP A 330 -3.40 6.99 -10.95
CA ASP A 330 -4.57 7.67 -11.52
C ASP A 330 -4.31 9.14 -11.82
N TYR A 331 -3.69 9.84 -10.86
CA TYR A 331 -3.39 11.26 -10.97
C TYR A 331 -2.46 11.55 -12.15
N CYS A 332 -1.35 10.84 -12.24
CA CYS A 332 -0.39 11.01 -13.34
C CYS A 332 -0.89 10.38 -14.65
N GLY A 333 -1.61 9.27 -14.56
CA GLY A 333 -2.16 8.52 -15.68
C GLY A 333 -3.14 9.34 -16.49
N VAL A 334 -4.10 10.03 -15.84
CA VAL A 334 -5.05 10.89 -16.56
C VAL A 334 -4.38 12.09 -17.24
N LEU A 335 -3.37 12.69 -16.59
CA LEU A 335 -2.60 13.80 -17.16
C LEU A 335 -1.78 13.36 -18.37
N GLU A 336 -1.13 12.21 -18.30
CA GLU A 336 -0.35 11.70 -19.42
C GLU A 336 -1.26 11.20 -20.56
N ALA A 337 -2.40 10.56 -20.24
CA ALA A 337 -3.36 10.05 -21.21
C ALA A 337 -4.04 11.16 -22.02
N CYS A 338 -4.28 12.32 -21.40
CA CYS A 338 -4.97 13.43 -22.02
C CYS A 338 -3.94 14.33 -22.73
N HIS A 339 -3.73 14.13 -24.04
CA HIS A 339 -2.86 14.94 -24.89
C HIS A 339 -1.40 15.04 -24.42
N GLY A 340 -0.90 14.08 -23.64
CA GLY A 340 0.44 14.14 -23.04
C GLY A 340 0.64 15.32 -22.09
N LEU A 341 -0.42 15.77 -21.42
CA LEU A 341 -0.40 16.96 -20.56
C LEU A 341 0.58 16.85 -19.39
N LEU A 342 0.88 15.66 -18.86
CA LEU A 342 1.87 15.49 -17.80
C LEU A 342 3.27 15.99 -18.24
N GLY A 343 3.70 15.62 -19.45
CA GLY A 343 4.93 16.12 -20.07
C GLY A 343 4.96 17.64 -20.20
N LYS A 344 3.88 18.20 -20.75
CA LYS A 344 3.74 19.65 -20.93
C LYS A 344 3.75 20.39 -19.59
N LEU A 345 3.05 19.86 -18.59
CA LEU A 345 2.96 20.41 -17.25
C LEU A 345 4.32 20.45 -16.55
N VAL A 346 5.07 19.34 -16.57
CA VAL A 346 6.39 19.29 -15.94
C VAL A 346 7.39 20.21 -16.65
N ALA A 347 7.33 20.32 -17.99
CA ALA A 347 8.15 21.27 -18.74
C ALA A 347 7.85 22.73 -18.35
N GLU A 348 6.56 23.09 -18.32
CA GLU A 348 6.06 24.43 -17.94
C GLU A 348 6.47 24.79 -16.50
N LEU A 349 6.32 23.87 -15.55
CA LEU A 349 6.70 24.08 -14.15
C LEU A 349 8.22 24.12 -13.92
N SER A 350 9.01 23.53 -14.82
CA SER A 350 10.46 23.57 -14.76
C SER A 350 11.04 24.86 -15.36
N GLY A 351 10.20 25.71 -15.96
CA GLY A 351 10.64 26.93 -16.66
C GLY A 351 11.49 26.65 -17.89
N LYS A 352 11.51 25.40 -18.38
CA LYS A 352 12.16 25.09 -19.66
C LYS A 352 11.28 25.66 -20.76
N PRO A 353 11.82 26.44 -21.71
CA PRO A 353 11.04 26.85 -22.87
C PRO A 353 10.54 25.57 -23.54
N VAL A 354 9.22 25.41 -23.59
CA VAL A 354 8.60 24.40 -24.44
C VAL A 354 9.01 24.79 -25.84
N GLY A 355 9.94 24.03 -26.44
CA GLY A 355 10.41 24.32 -27.80
C GLY A 355 9.20 24.59 -28.67
N ALA A 356 9.20 25.73 -29.37
CA ALA A 356 8.11 26.08 -30.26
C ALA A 356 7.75 24.84 -31.10
N PRO A 357 6.46 24.50 -31.26
CA PRO A 357 6.07 23.35 -32.05
C PRO A 357 6.78 23.47 -33.39
N SER A 358 7.70 22.55 -33.67
CA SER A 358 8.43 22.55 -34.93
C SER A 358 7.37 22.54 -36.02
N PRO A 359 7.34 23.53 -36.94
CA PRO A 359 6.38 23.50 -38.04
C PRO A 359 6.53 22.14 -38.70
N ALA A 360 5.40 21.43 -38.83
CA ALA A 360 5.35 20.03 -39.22
C ALA A 360 6.23 19.81 -40.45
N ALA A 361 7.41 19.23 -40.25
CA ALA A 361 8.22 18.74 -41.35
C ALA A 361 7.48 17.53 -41.91
N ASP A 362 7.16 17.57 -43.20
CA ASP A 362 6.52 16.48 -43.93
C ASP A 362 7.18 15.15 -43.59
N VAL A 363 6.48 14.34 -42.78
CA VAL A 363 6.90 12.98 -42.44
C VAL A 363 6.58 12.11 -43.66
N PRO A 364 7.57 11.43 -44.27
CA PRO A 364 7.29 10.50 -45.36
C PRO A 364 6.38 9.39 -44.82
N SER A 365 5.28 9.16 -45.53
CA SER A 365 4.35 8.05 -45.30
C SER A 365 5.09 6.71 -45.26
N ALA A 366 5.38 6.21 -44.06
CA ALA A 366 5.87 4.85 -43.86
C ALA A 366 4.71 3.86 -44.09
N GLN A 367 4.90 2.98 -45.07
CA GLN A 367 3.99 1.85 -45.31
C GLN A 367 4.05 0.86 -44.13
N PRO A 368 2.95 0.13 -43.85
CA PRO A 368 2.90 -0.81 -42.75
C PRO A 368 3.76 -2.03 -43.07
N ALA A 369 4.76 -2.28 -42.23
CA ALA A 369 5.41 -3.58 -42.17
C ALA A 369 4.45 -4.57 -41.49
N ASP A 370 4.26 -5.72 -42.13
CA ASP A 370 3.60 -6.92 -41.59
C ASP A 370 4.19 -7.26 -40.22
N VAL A 371 3.36 -7.14 -39.19
CA VAL A 371 3.60 -7.72 -37.86
C VAL A 371 2.37 -8.53 -37.51
N HIS A 372 2.25 -9.68 -38.16
CA HIS A 372 1.39 -10.78 -37.76
C HIS A 372 2.26 -12.02 -37.56
N GLN A 373 2.61 -12.31 -36.31
CA GLN A 373 2.75 -13.63 -35.68
C GLN A 373 3.43 -13.46 -34.31
N ASP A 374 3.06 -14.32 -33.35
CA ASP A 374 3.53 -14.42 -31.95
C ASP A 374 2.64 -13.75 -30.89
N LEU A 375 1.33 -14.07 -30.90
CA LEU A 375 0.42 -13.83 -29.77
C LEU A 375 -0.37 -15.08 -29.33
N ASP A 376 0.16 -16.28 -29.57
CA ASP A 376 -0.42 -17.53 -29.07
C ASP A 376 0.63 -18.29 -28.23
N ASP A 377 0.81 -17.91 -26.95
CA ASP A 377 1.42 -18.81 -25.95
C ASP A 377 1.17 -18.35 -24.49
N TRP A 378 -0.09 -18.27 -24.06
CA TRP A 378 -0.47 -18.00 -22.66
C TRP A 378 -1.09 -19.20 -21.93
N ASP A 379 -1.23 -20.35 -22.60
CA ASP A 379 -1.88 -21.54 -22.04
C ASP A 379 -0.93 -22.47 -21.25
N ASP A 380 0.40 -22.32 -21.38
CA ASP A 380 1.38 -23.15 -20.68
C ASP A 380 1.69 -22.71 -19.23
N ALA A 381 1.15 -21.57 -18.79
CA ALA A 381 1.36 -21.08 -17.42
C ALA A 381 0.48 -21.77 -16.35
N TYR A 382 -0.52 -22.56 -16.75
CA TYR A 382 -1.48 -23.20 -15.85
C TYR A 382 -1.30 -24.72 -15.65
N ALA A 383 -0.37 -25.36 -16.38
CA ALA A 383 -0.20 -26.82 -16.33
C ALA A 383 0.81 -27.33 -15.27
N ALA A 384 1.57 -26.46 -14.60
CA ALA A 384 2.51 -26.87 -13.56
C ALA A 384 1.88 -26.83 -12.16
N GLY A 385 1.29 -27.95 -11.74
CA GLY A 385 0.90 -28.17 -10.35
C GLY A 385 2.10 -28.11 -9.39
N PRO A 386 1.87 -27.85 -8.09
CA PRO A 386 2.96 -27.62 -7.14
C PRO A 386 3.69 -28.92 -6.81
N SER A 387 4.90 -29.11 -7.35
CA SER A 387 5.85 -30.07 -6.79
C SER A 387 6.43 -29.51 -5.50
N VAL A 388 6.11 -30.15 -4.39
CA VAL A 388 6.75 -29.92 -3.10
C VAL A 388 8.09 -30.63 -3.15
N ASP A 389 9.19 -29.91 -3.41
CA ASP A 389 10.51 -30.33 -2.94
C ASP A 389 11.56 -29.19 -3.01
N HIS A 390 12.26 -29.04 -1.88
CA HIS A 390 13.55 -28.38 -1.67
C HIS A 390 13.68 -26.87 -1.95
N VAL A 391 13.41 -26.06 -0.91
CA VAL A 391 13.98 -24.70 -0.78
C VAL A 391 15.16 -24.77 0.19
N GLN A 392 16.36 -24.95 -0.37
CA GLN A 392 17.61 -24.49 0.25
C GLN A 392 17.98 -23.16 -0.41
N GLY A 393 18.03 -22.09 0.38
CA GLY A 393 18.42 -20.76 -0.09
C GLY A 393 17.66 -19.64 0.60
N ALA A 394 17.94 -19.43 1.89
CA ALA A 394 17.44 -18.28 2.64
C ALA A 394 18.50 -17.80 3.64
N GLU A 395 19.63 -17.33 3.12
CA GLU A 395 20.62 -16.55 3.86
C GLU A 395 21.02 -15.36 3.00
N GLU A 396 20.19 -14.31 2.97
CA GLU A 396 20.54 -12.92 2.64
C GLU A 396 19.26 -12.06 2.58
N ASP A 397 18.63 -11.79 3.73
CA ASP A 397 17.66 -10.69 3.82
C ASP A 397 17.73 -10.00 5.19
N ALA A 398 18.95 -9.89 5.75
CA ALA A 398 19.22 -9.24 7.04
C ALA A 398 19.52 -7.73 6.92
N GLY A 399 19.24 -7.08 5.79
CA GLY A 399 19.87 -5.80 5.50
C GLY A 399 19.10 -4.80 4.66
N LEU A 400 17.81 -4.53 4.89
CA LEU A 400 17.15 -3.35 4.29
C LEU A 400 16.15 -2.67 5.24
N SER A 401 16.67 -2.13 6.35
CA SER A 401 16.01 -1.07 7.14
C SER A 401 16.16 0.31 6.47
N ALA A 402 15.99 0.39 5.14
CA ALA A 402 16.05 1.64 4.37
C ALA A 402 14.66 2.17 3.98
N MET A 403 13.59 1.42 4.28
CA MET A 403 12.24 1.72 3.78
C MET A 403 11.44 2.73 4.62
N ASP A 404 11.81 2.95 5.90
CA ASP A 404 11.16 3.93 6.76
C ASP A 404 11.67 5.37 6.58
N ALA A 405 12.82 5.55 5.94
CA ALA A 405 13.41 6.88 5.72
C ALA A 405 12.61 7.77 4.75
N ALA A 406 11.70 7.20 3.95
CA ALA A 406 10.94 7.95 2.95
C ALA A 406 9.60 8.51 3.47
N GLN A 407 9.14 8.10 4.66
CA GLN A 407 7.85 8.57 5.23
C GLN A 407 7.97 9.26 6.60
N SER A 408 9.05 9.04 7.35
CA SER A 408 9.41 10.01 8.37
C SER A 408 10.21 11.12 7.71
N VAL A 409 9.60 12.29 7.49
CA VAL A 409 10.38 13.53 7.52
C VAL A 409 11.14 13.46 8.86
N PRO A 410 12.49 13.41 8.85
CA PRO A 410 13.24 13.41 10.10
C PRO A 410 12.75 14.62 10.89
N VAL A 411 12.12 14.40 12.05
CA VAL A 411 12.01 15.47 13.03
C VAL A 411 13.45 15.68 13.46
N PRO A 412 14.09 16.80 13.08
CA PRO A 412 15.48 17.03 13.44
C PRO A 412 15.55 16.95 14.96
N PRO A 413 16.56 16.30 15.55
CA PRO A 413 16.84 16.48 16.97
C PRO A 413 16.94 17.99 17.23
N GLU A 414 16.37 18.47 18.34
CA GLU A 414 16.43 19.88 18.80
C GLU A 414 17.86 20.31 19.20
N GLU A 415 18.88 19.80 18.52
CA GLU A 415 20.21 20.38 18.52
C GLU A 415 20.15 21.61 17.59
N ASN A 416 20.77 22.72 18.02
CA ASN A 416 20.91 24.00 17.31
C ASN A 416 21.54 23.84 15.91
N THR A 417 20.82 23.17 15.02
CA THR A 417 21.08 23.12 13.60
C THR A 417 20.52 24.42 13.05
N ASP A 418 21.40 25.21 12.44
CA ASP A 418 21.04 26.47 11.81
C ASP A 418 19.84 26.24 10.88
N ASP A 419 18.70 26.88 11.18
CA ASP A 419 17.45 26.75 10.40
C ASP A 419 17.71 26.99 8.90
N GLY A 420 18.72 27.79 8.56
CA GLY A 420 19.17 28.03 7.19
C GLY A 420 19.72 26.79 6.49
N GLU A 421 20.43 25.91 7.19
CA GLU A 421 20.98 24.67 6.61
C GLU A 421 19.87 23.67 6.28
N ILE A 422 18.91 23.49 7.19
CA ILE A 422 17.75 22.60 6.98
C ILE A 422 16.90 23.08 5.79
N GLU A 423 16.64 24.39 5.71
CA GLU A 423 15.87 24.96 4.61
C GLU A 423 16.60 24.80 3.26
N ASN A 424 17.92 24.98 3.25
CA ASN A 424 18.76 24.80 2.06
C ASN A 424 18.80 23.33 1.60
N GLU A 425 18.90 22.38 2.53
CA GLU A 425 18.86 20.95 2.22
C GLU A 425 17.51 20.54 1.64
N TRP A 426 16.41 20.99 2.24
CA TRP A 426 15.06 20.76 1.73
C TRP A 426 14.87 21.31 0.30
N LYS A 427 15.31 22.56 0.06
CA LYS A 427 15.29 23.18 -1.29
C LYS A 427 16.10 22.35 -2.30
N LYS A 428 17.27 21.84 -1.90
CA LYS A 428 18.14 20.99 -2.72
C LYS A 428 17.47 19.65 -3.05
N GLN A 429 16.91 18.96 -2.05
CA GLN A 429 16.19 17.69 -2.23
C GLN A 429 14.99 17.86 -3.17
N LYS A 430 14.21 18.93 -3.00
CA LYS A 430 13.09 19.25 -3.88
C LYS A 430 13.52 19.51 -5.32
N ARG A 431 14.62 20.25 -5.53
CA ARG A 431 15.18 20.45 -6.88
C ARG A 431 15.62 19.13 -7.50
N GLN A 432 16.19 18.22 -6.72
CA GLN A 432 16.55 16.89 -7.18
C GLN A 432 15.32 16.05 -7.55
N ASN A 433 14.25 16.12 -6.75
CA ASN A 433 12.98 15.44 -7.04
C ASN A 433 12.33 15.98 -8.32
N LYS A 434 12.28 17.30 -8.52
CA LYS A 434 11.79 17.90 -9.78
C LYS A 434 12.59 17.43 -11.00
N LYS A 435 13.93 17.33 -10.88
CA LYS A 435 14.78 16.78 -11.96
C LYS A 435 14.47 15.31 -12.26
N LYS A 436 14.35 14.47 -11.22
CA LYS A 436 13.99 13.05 -11.37
C LYS A 436 12.60 12.88 -12.01
N ALA A 437 11.63 13.69 -11.57
CA ALA A 437 10.29 13.73 -12.17
C ALA A 437 10.35 14.09 -13.66
N ALA A 438 11.13 15.11 -14.03
CA ALA A 438 11.29 15.51 -15.43
C ALA A 438 11.91 14.41 -16.30
N VAL A 439 12.91 13.68 -15.78
CA VAL A 439 13.51 12.53 -16.48
C VAL A 439 12.48 11.42 -16.65
N TRP A 440 11.75 11.09 -15.60
CA TRP A 440 10.71 10.07 -15.64
C TRP A 440 9.59 10.41 -16.63
N VAL A 441 9.06 11.63 -16.59
CA VAL A 441 7.99 12.05 -17.52
C VAL A 441 8.48 12.07 -18.97
N SER A 442 9.74 12.45 -19.22
CA SER A 442 10.35 12.38 -20.56
C SER A 442 10.39 10.96 -21.13
N SER A 443 10.31 9.92 -20.29
CA SER A 443 10.24 8.52 -20.71
C SER A 443 8.87 8.06 -21.19
N LYS A 444 7.88 8.98 -21.27
CA LYS A 444 6.49 8.72 -21.70
C LYS A 444 5.85 7.57 -20.92
N PRO A 445 5.59 7.74 -19.61
CA PRO A 445 5.23 6.64 -18.71
C PRO A 445 3.84 6.04 -18.95
N PHE A 446 3.03 6.62 -19.85
CA PHE A 446 1.63 6.24 -20.08
C PHE A 446 1.39 4.73 -20.14
N ARG A 447 2.09 4.02 -21.04
CA ARG A 447 1.87 2.59 -21.25
C ARG A 447 2.13 1.78 -19.99
N ARG A 448 3.17 2.12 -19.23
CA ARG A 448 3.54 1.44 -17.98
C ARG A 448 2.54 1.73 -16.88
N LEU A 449 2.09 2.98 -16.76
CA LEU A 449 1.02 3.37 -15.83
C LEU A 449 -0.31 2.68 -16.14
N ALA A 450 -0.66 2.56 -17.42
CA ALA A 450 -1.89 1.89 -17.84
C ALA A 450 -1.86 0.39 -17.50
N THR A 451 -0.76 -0.31 -17.84
CA THR A 451 -0.58 -1.72 -17.47
C THR A 451 -0.65 -1.93 -15.95
N TRP A 452 -0.11 -1.00 -15.18
CA TRP A 452 -0.16 -1.07 -13.73
C TRP A 452 -1.58 -0.91 -13.20
N ALA A 453 -2.31 0.12 -13.66
CA ALA A 453 -3.68 0.37 -13.23
C ALA A 453 -4.63 -0.81 -13.52
N VAL A 454 -4.47 -1.51 -14.66
CA VAL A 454 -5.30 -2.70 -14.98
C VAL A 454 -5.10 -3.81 -13.96
N ARG A 455 -3.85 -4.09 -13.57
CA ARG A 455 -3.52 -5.18 -12.63
C ARG A 455 -4.06 -4.95 -11.23
N SER A 456 -4.15 -3.69 -10.81
CA SER A 456 -4.73 -3.34 -9.51
C SER A 456 -6.19 -3.78 -9.40
N TYR A 457 -7.00 -3.61 -10.45
CA TYR A 457 -8.40 -4.02 -10.40
C TYR A 457 -8.60 -5.54 -10.32
N VAL A 458 -7.80 -6.31 -11.05
CA VAL A 458 -7.92 -7.78 -11.05
C VAL A 458 -7.56 -8.35 -9.67
N PHE A 459 -6.48 -7.86 -9.07
CA PHE A 459 -6.01 -8.36 -7.78
C PHE A 459 -7.02 -8.09 -6.64
N PHE A 460 -7.67 -6.92 -6.58
CA PHE A 460 -8.60 -6.65 -5.48
C PHE A 460 -9.96 -7.35 -5.64
N VAL A 461 -10.43 -7.56 -6.88
CA VAL A 461 -11.71 -8.24 -7.14
C VAL A 461 -11.63 -9.73 -6.83
N GLU A 462 -10.52 -10.40 -7.15
CA GLU A 462 -10.37 -11.85 -6.92
C GLU A 462 -10.10 -12.21 -5.46
N PHE A 463 -9.40 -11.36 -4.70
CA PHE A 463 -9.01 -11.68 -3.32
C PHE A 463 -10.05 -11.28 -2.26
N GLY A 464 -11.17 -10.66 -2.63
CA GLY A 464 -12.26 -10.33 -1.70
C GLY A 464 -11.85 -9.46 -0.51
N VAL A 465 -10.75 -8.72 -0.64
CA VAL A 465 -10.25 -7.81 0.39
C VAL A 465 -10.96 -6.47 0.20
N GLU A 466 -12.16 -6.33 0.81
CA GLU A 466 -12.86 -5.04 0.93
C GLU A 466 -12.15 -4.07 1.90
#